data_AF-A0AAE3A5F5-F1
#
_entry.id   AF-A0AAE3A5F5-F1
#
_cell.length_a   1.000
_cell.length_b   1.000
_cell.length_c   1.000
_cell.angle_alpha   90.00
_cell.angle_beta   90.00
_cell.angle_gamma   90.00
#
_symmetry.space_group_name_H-M   'P 1'
#
loop_
_entity.id
_entity.type
_entity.pdbx_description
1 polymer ?
#
loop_
_entity_poly.entity_id
_entity_poly.type
_entity_poly.pdbx_seq_one_letter_code
_entity_poly.pdbx_strand_id
1 'polypeptide(L)'
;MEIKYKLYPYPVLSPYSNDYKEGIFQPTIDIVRDGYNLRIDFVASLTSKSLLECIRTGVAKYVYHIECAQTGFRTVVQTDKVSEVYTLLSKSVNGKLQICSFVVAVKDITGYSSPEFHDDYKGRSFDIEAGCVMAVGKMYTVDITKDIDDLANTPSIFNITRNPDPSCKQMLVDMSQRKIIIKLPMNDFYSYKALSTTPQAQAILNSLTVVPALVYVLEELRAMSPQERSENSDTLWYKVLSKALLTQFDCDIEDEAFDTLNFMILAQKLINDPLSDAFAFMTSSFGVAGGDE
;
A
#
# COMPACT_ATOMS: atom_id res chain seq x y z
N MET A 1 -1.01 -4.71 -19.35
CA MET A 1 -0.30 -5.10 -20.59
C MET A 1 -0.03 -6.58 -20.47
N GLU A 2 -0.30 -7.42 -21.48
CA GLU A 2 0.08 -8.84 -21.45
C GLU A 2 1.48 -8.99 -22.09
N ILE A 3 2.49 -9.48 -21.35
CA ILE A 3 3.82 -9.72 -21.91
C ILE A 3 3.72 -10.97 -22.77
N LYS A 4 3.78 -10.76 -24.08
CA LYS A 4 3.93 -11.83 -25.07
C LYS A 4 5.33 -11.77 -25.65
N TYR A 5 5.71 -12.84 -26.33
CA TYR A 5 6.91 -12.86 -27.16
C TYR A 5 6.94 -11.62 -28.07
N LYS A 6 8.04 -10.87 -27.99
CA LYS A 6 8.33 -9.71 -28.82
C LYS A 6 9.70 -9.88 -29.44
N LEU A 7 9.81 -9.49 -30.70
CA LEU A 7 11.10 -9.40 -31.39
C LEU A 7 11.72 -8.04 -31.05
N TYR A 8 12.91 -8.08 -30.47
CA TYR A 8 13.73 -6.90 -30.22
C TYR A 8 14.82 -6.80 -31.31
N PRO A 9 15.28 -5.59 -31.66
CA PRO A 9 16.34 -5.41 -32.66
C PRO A 9 17.73 -5.82 -32.14
N TYR A 10 17.82 -6.27 -30.88
CA TYR A 10 19.02 -6.72 -30.20
C TYR A 10 18.65 -7.85 -29.21
N PRO A 11 19.63 -8.65 -28.73
CA PRO A 11 19.38 -9.74 -27.79
C PRO A 11 18.77 -9.26 -26.47
N VAL A 12 17.67 -9.89 -26.03
CA VAL A 12 17.02 -9.59 -24.74
C VAL A 12 16.93 -10.84 -23.89
N LEU A 13 17.40 -10.78 -22.65
CA LEU A 13 17.29 -11.91 -21.73
C LEU A 13 15.83 -12.11 -21.33
N SER A 14 15.21 -13.20 -21.78
CA SER A 14 13.80 -13.47 -21.47
C SER A 14 13.50 -14.97 -21.39
N PRO A 15 12.43 -15.39 -20.69
CA PRO A 15 11.96 -16.77 -20.70
C PRO A 15 11.23 -17.14 -22.00
N TYR A 16 11.07 -16.20 -22.94
CA TYR A 16 10.29 -16.35 -24.16
C TYR A 16 11.16 -16.43 -25.43
N SER A 17 12.45 -16.09 -25.33
CA SER A 17 13.41 -16.13 -26.42
C SER A 17 14.68 -16.88 -26.01
N ASN A 18 15.45 -17.33 -27.00
CA ASN A 18 16.74 -17.98 -26.82
C ASN A 18 17.90 -17.03 -27.14
N ASP A 19 17.71 -15.72 -26.96
CA ASP A 19 18.72 -14.70 -27.33
C ASP A 19 20.00 -14.79 -26.49
N TYR A 20 19.91 -15.42 -25.32
CA TYR A 20 21.00 -15.75 -24.41
C TYR A 20 21.15 -17.26 -24.32
N LYS A 21 22.39 -17.76 -24.22
CA LYS A 21 22.71 -19.19 -24.04
C LYS A 21 22.26 -19.70 -22.67
N GLU A 22 22.50 -18.86 -21.67
CA GLU A 22 22.20 -19.10 -20.27
C GLU A 22 21.92 -17.76 -19.61
N GLY A 23 21.14 -17.78 -18.54
CA GLY A 23 20.70 -16.56 -17.88
C GLY A 23 19.26 -16.67 -17.46
N ILE A 24 18.96 -16.12 -16.28
CA ILE A 24 17.61 -16.04 -15.74
C ILE A 24 17.43 -14.63 -15.21
N PHE A 25 16.30 -14.02 -15.56
CA PHE A 25 15.77 -12.86 -14.86
C PHE A 25 14.37 -13.22 -14.37
N GLN A 26 14.26 -13.55 -13.09
CA GLN A 26 13.03 -14.01 -12.47
C GLN A 26 12.87 -13.40 -11.08
N PRO A 27 12.37 -12.15 -11.00
CA PRO A 27 12.07 -11.56 -9.71
C PRO A 27 10.99 -12.33 -8.96
N THR A 28 11.18 -12.48 -7.66
CA THR A 28 10.12 -12.90 -6.73
C THR A 28 9.32 -11.67 -6.34
N ILE A 29 7.99 -11.80 -6.34
CA ILE A 29 7.06 -10.73 -6.02
C ILE A 29 6.10 -11.28 -4.98
N ASP A 30 6.19 -10.71 -3.78
CA ASP A 30 5.29 -11.04 -2.67
C ASP A 30 4.40 -9.84 -2.39
N ILE A 31 3.11 -10.10 -2.18
CA ILE A 31 2.12 -9.06 -1.88
C ILE A 31 1.53 -9.40 -0.53
N VAL A 32 1.74 -8.49 0.43
CA VAL A 32 1.21 -8.61 1.79
C VAL A 32 0.25 -7.47 2.06
N ARG A 33 -0.72 -7.70 2.94
CA ARG A 33 -1.59 -6.62 3.41
C ARG A 33 -0.80 -5.71 4.33
N ASP A 34 -1.02 -4.42 4.18
CA ASP A 34 -0.53 -3.40 5.11
C ASP A 34 -1.73 -2.52 5.52
N GLY A 35 -2.56 -3.09 6.39
CA GLY A 35 -3.92 -2.62 6.62
C GLY A 35 -4.76 -2.76 5.36
N TYR A 36 -5.48 -1.71 4.98
CA TYR A 36 -6.24 -1.75 3.72
C TYR A 36 -5.35 -1.62 2.49
N ASN A 37 -4.15 -1.05 2.62
CA ASN A 37 -3.20 -0.95 1.52
C ASN A 37 -2.50 -2.29 1.30
N LEU A 38 -1.83 -2.41 0.16
CA LEU A 38 -1.00 -3.57 -0.14
C LEU A 38 0.46 -3.14 -0.16
N ARG A 39 1.34 -3.92 0.45
CA ARG A 39 2.78 -3.79 0.31
C ARG A 39 3.26 -4.84 -0.67
N ILE A 40 3.98 -4.40 -1.70
CA ILE A 40 4.56 -5.25 -2.72
C ILE A 40 6.06 -5.28 -2.47
N ASP A 41 6.57 -6.46 -2.14
CA ASP A 41 7.97 -6.74 -1.90
C ASP A 41 8.58 -7.36 -3.17
N PHE A 42 9.54 -6.68 -3.78
CA PHE A 42 10.25 -7.13 -4.96
C PHE A 42 11.63 -7.67 -4.59
N VAL A 43 11.97 -8.87 -5.07
CA VAL A 43 13.33 -9.41 -4.95
C VAL A 43 13.82 -9.85 -6.33
N ALA A 44 14.73 -9.09 -6.92
CA ALA A 44 15.30 -9.37 -8.23
C ALA A 44 16.24 -10.59 -8.16
N SER A 45 16.00 -11.59 -9.02
CA SER A 45 16.95 -12.66 -9.29
C SER A 45 17.44 -12.55 -10.73
N LEU A 46 18.70 -12.15 -10.90
CA LEU A 46 19.36 -11.97 -12.19
C LEU A 46 20.70 -12.70 -12.17
N THR A 47 20.92 -13.62 -13.11
CA THR A 47 22.18 -14.39 -13.18
C THR A 47 23.17 -13.85 -14.22
N SER A 48 22.71 -13.07 -15.20
CA SER A 48 23.58 -12.52 -16.25
C SER A 48 24.59 -11.53 -15.68
N LYS A 49 25.88 -11.84 -15.83
CA LYS A 49 26.97 -11.00 -15.33
C LYS A 49 27.04 -9.68 -16.09
N SER A 50 26.81 -9.69 -17.41
CA SER A 50 26.83 -8.47 -18.21
C SER A 50 25.73 -7.50 -17.81
N LEU A 51 24.52 -7.99 -17.52
CA LEU A 51 23.41 -7.15 -17.08
C LEU A 51 23.60 -6.64 -15.65
N LEU A 52 24.11 -7.48 -14.74
CA LEU A 52 24.47 -7.05 -13.38
C LEU A 52 25.50 -5.93 -13.39
N GLU A 53 26.49 -5.99 -14.29
CA GLU A 53 27.49 -4.93 -14.45
C GLU A 53 26.86 -3.63 -14.97
N CYS A 54 25.91 -3.70 -15.92
CA CYS A 54 25.16 -2.53 -16.38
C CYS A 54 24.39 -1.85 -15.25
N ILE A 55 23.80 -2.63 -14.34
CA ILE A 55 23.09 -2.10 -13.17
C ILE A 55 24.08 -1.48 -12.18
N ARG A 56 25.17 -2.19 -11.88
CA ARG A 56 26.23 -1.73 -10.97
C ARG A 56 26.89 -0.42 -11.41
N THR A 57 27.05 -0.25 -12.72
CA THR A 57 27.63 0.97 -13.33
C THR A 57 26.60 2.09 -13.52
N GLY A 58 25.32 1.84 -13.21
CA GLY A 58 24.24 2.83 -13.27
C GLY A 58 23.79 3.19 -14.70
N VAL A 59 24.05 2.31 -15.68
CA VAL A 59 23.55 2.47 -17.06
C VAL A 59 22.26 1.69 -17.30
N ALA A 60 21.90 0.76 -16.41
CA ALA A 60 20.62 0.06 -16.40
C ALA A 60 20.01 0.00 -15.00
N LYS A 61 18.71 -0.27 -14.90
CA LYS A 61 17.98 -0.48 -13.63
C LYS A 61 16.99 -1.62 -13.73
N TYR A 62 16.64 -2.20 -12.58
CA TYR A 62 15.43 -3.01 -12.45
C TYR A 62 14.22 -2.10 -12.53
N VAL A 63 13.21 -2.52 -13.29
CA VAL A 63 11.98 -1.77 -13.52
C VAL A 63 10.78 -2.68 -13.35
N TYR A 64 9.85 -2.30 -12.47
CA TYR A 64 8.59 -3.00 -12.25
C TYR A 64 7.44 -2.10 -12.71
N HIS A 65 6.77 -2.48 -13.79
CA HIS A 65 5.57 -1.82 -14.27
C HIS A 65 4.35 -2.51 -13.66
N ILE A 66 3.59 -1.75 -12.87
CA ILE A 66 2.43 -2.21 -12.13
C ILE A 66 1.19 -1.60 -12.80
N GLU A 67 0.24 -2.44 -13.18
CA GLU A 67 -0.96 -2.02 -13.90
C GLU A 67 -2.21 -2.73 -13.36
N CYS A 68 -3.28 -1.96 -13.14
CA CYS A 68 -4.63 -2.47 -12.90
C CYS A 68 -5.56 -1.87 -13.95
N ALA A 69 -5.79 -2.60 -15.04
CA ALA A 69 -6.53 -2.09 -16.20
C ALA A 69 -7.96 -1.64 -15.88
N GLN A 70 -8.62 -2.32 -14.93
CA GLN A 70 -10.00 -2.03 -14.54
C GLN A 70 -10.17 -0.65 -13.87
N THR A 71 -9.16 -0.19 -13.14
CA THR A 71 -9.16 1.14 -12.49
C THR A 71 -8.41 2.19 -13.28
N GLY A 72 -7.70 1.79 -14.34
CA GLY A 72 -6.78 2.66 -15.09
C GLY A 72 -5.47 2.96 -14.35
N PHE A 73 -5.23 2.36 -13.18
CA PHE A 73 -4.01 2.59 -12.41
C PHE A 73 -2.79 2.01 -13.12
N ARG A 74 -1.75 2.83 -13.28
CA ARG A 74 -0.46 2.47 -13.86
C ARG A 74 0.65 3.22 -13.13
N THR A 75 1.69 2.52 -12.72
CA THR A 75 2.88 3.12 -12.13
C THR A 75 4.12 2.30 -12.45
N VAL A 76 5.28 2.91 -12.28
CA VAL A 76 6.58 2.27 -12.51
C VAL A 76 7.46 2.47 -11.29
N VAL A 77 8.00 1.36 -10.76
CA VAL A 77 9.02 1.36 -9.72
C VAL A 77 10.36 1.07 -10.38
N GLN A 78 11.37 1.90 -10.13
CA GLN A 78 12.71 1.74 -10.68
C GLN A 78 13.73 1.69 -9.55
N THR A 79 14.64 0.72 -9.58
CA THR A 79 15.65 0.54 -8.54
C THR A 79 16.91 -0.10 -9.10
N ASP A 80 18.05 0.20 -8.50
CA ASP A 80 19.31 -0.50 -8.71
C ASP A 80 19.58 -1.56 -7.61
N LYS A 81 18.71 -1.62 -6.60
CA LYS A 81 18.81 -2.58 -5.50
C LYS A 81 18.16 -3.91 -5.87
N VAL A 82 18.68 -4.97 -5.25
CA VAL A 82 18.13 -6.32 -5.39
C VAL A 82 16.75 -6.45 -4.73
N SER A 83 16.52 -5.70 -3.64
CA SER A 83 15.23 -5.67 -2.93
C SER A 83 14.66 -4.26 -2.95
N GLU A 84 13.35 -4.17 -3.18
CA GLU A 84 12.61 -2.90 -3.19
C GLU A 84 11.18 -3.13 -2.70
N VAL A 85 10.61 -2.11 -2.07
CA VAL A 85 9.27 -2.17 -1.49
C VAL A 85 8.40 -1.06 -2.07
N TYR A 86 7.17 -1.40 -2.45
CA TYR A 86 6.19 -0.42 -2.94
C TYR A 86 4.85 -0.56 -2.21
N THR A 87 4.38 0.54 -1.63
CA THR A 87 3.04 0.62 -1.04
C THR A 87 2.01 0.99 -2.11
N LEU A 88 1.12 0.06 -2.40
CA LEU A 88 0.00 0.23 -3.32
C LEU A 88 -1.25 0.61 -2.53
N LEU A 89 -1.73 1.83 -2.77
CA LEU A 89 -2.95 2.32 -2.14
C LEU A 89 -4.17 1.52 -2.62
N SER A 90 -4.94 0.95 -1.69
CA SER A 90 -6.11 0.14 -2.06
C SER A 90 -7.14 0.94 -2.82
N LYS A 91 -7.32 2.24 -2.52
CA LYS A 91 -8.23 3.11 -3.28
C LYS A 91 -7.95 3.15 -4.79
N SER A 92 -6.70 2.92 -5.19
CA SER A 92 -6.26 3.03 -6.58
C SER A 92 -6.50 1.78 -7.43
N VAL A 93 -6.78 0.62 -6.83
CA VAL A 93 -6.84 -0.67 -7.56
C VAL A 93 -8.09 -1.46 -7.21
N ASN A 94 -8.60 -2.25 -8.16
CA ASN A 94 -9.72 -3.18 -7.98
C ASN A 94 -9.73 -4.16 -9.16
N GLY A 95 -9.81 -5.45 -8.87
CA GLY A 95 -9.69 -6.53 -9.85
C GLY A 95 -8.25 -6.91 -10.13
N LYS A 96 -7.98 -7.30 -11.38
CA LYS A 96 -6.71 -7.91 -11.79
C LYS A 96 -5.56 -6.90 -11.75
N LEU A 97 -4.60 -7.11 -10.86
CA LEU A 97 -3.32 -6.41 -10.82
C LEU A 97 -2.26 -7.23 -11.57
N GLN A 98 -1.58 -6.59 -12.52
CA GLN A 98 -0.53 -7.19 -13.33
C GLN A 98 0.79 -6.48 -13.06
N ILE A 99 1.85 -7.25 -12.83
CA ILE A 99 3.19 -6.71 -12.60
C ILE A 99 4.15 -7.31 -13.62
N CYS A 100 4.83 -6.41 -14.33
CA CYS A 100 5.79 -6.72 -15.38
C CYS A 100 7.18 -6.28 -14.93
N SER A 101 8.13 -7.21 -14.91
CA SER A 101 9.50 -6.92 -14.48
C SER A 101 10.44 -6.83 -15.67
N PHE A 102 11.33 -5.84 -15.65
CA PHE A 102 12.30 -5.58 -16.71
C PHE A 102 13.67 -5.22 -16.12
N VAL A 103 14.72 -5.39 -16.94
CA VAL A 103 15.95 -4.60 -16.84
C VAL A 103 15.93 -3.62 -17.99
N VAL A 104 16.08 -2.33 -17.71
CA VAL A 104 15.94 -1.25 -18.72
C VAL A 104 17.18 -0.38 -18.70
N ALA A 105 17.69 -0.02 -19.88
CA ALA A 105 18.75 0.96 -20.02
C ALA A 105 18.24 2.35 -19.60
N VAL A 106 18.96 3.05 -18.73
CA VAL A 106 18.64 4.42 -18.30
C VAL A 106 19.52 5.47 -18.98
N LYS A 107 20.51 5.02 -19.75
CA LYS A 107 21.41 5.81 -20.58
C LYS A 107 21.67 5.04 -21.87
N ASP A 108 22.08 5.75 -22.92
CA ASP A 108 22.51 5.10 -24.16
C ASP A 108 23.77 4.27 -23.91
N ILE A 109 23.78 3.04 -24.41
CA ILE A 109 24.89 2.09 -24.31
C ILE A 109 25.34 1.77 -25.74
N THR A 110 26.49 2.30 -26.13
CA THR A 110 27.07 2.06 -27.46
C THR A 110 27.88 0.77 -27.47
N GLY A 111 27.68 -0.06 -28.49
CA GLY A 111 28.46 -1.28 -28.71
C GLY A 111 28.31 -2.33 -27.60
N TYR A 112 27.13 -2.42 -26.98
CA TYR A 112 26.82 -3.45 -25.99
C TYR A 112 27.00 -4.85 -26.58
N SER A 113 27.78 -5.69 -25.90
CA SER A 113 27.99 -7.09 -26.24
C SER A 113 28.14 -7.91 -24.98
N SER A 114 27.64 -9.14 -25.00
CA SER A 114 27.75 -10.08 -23.88
C SER A 114 28.26 -11.43 -24.38
N PRO A 115 29.18 -12.08 -23.64
CA PRO A 115 29.58 -13.46 -23.93
C PRO A 115 28.43 -14.45 -23.70
N GLU A 116 27.37 -14.03 -23.00
CA GLU A 116 26.19 -14.83 -22.63
C GLU A 116 25.16 -14.88 -23.77
N PHE A 117 25.32 -14.06 -24.83
CA PHE A 117 24.44 -14.11 -26.00
C PHE A 117 24.51 -15.46 -26.72
N HIS A 118 23.41 -15.82 -27.37
CA HIS A 118 23.33 -16.96 -28.28
C HIS A 118 24.41 -16.89 -29.37
N ASP A 119 24.82 -18.05 -29.88
CA ASP A 119 25.91 -18.13 -30.87
C ASP A 119 25.62 -17.37 -32.17
N ASP A 120 24.35 -17.15 -32.50
CA ASP A 120 23.92 -16.36 -33.66
C ASP A 120 24.38 -14.89 -33.58
N TYR A 121 24.64 -14.40 -32.37
CA TYR A 121 25.10 -13.02 -32.10
C TYR A 121 26.61 -12.94 -31.84
N LYS A 122 27.35 -14.03 -32.03
CA LYS A 122 28.79 -14.09 -31.73
C LYS A 122 29.57 -13.02 -32.50
N GLY A 123 30.33 -12.22 -31.78
CA GLY A 123 31.14 -11.12 -32.34
C GLY A 123 30.32 -9.92 -32.81
N ARG A 124 29.02 -9.87 -32.50
CA ARG A 124 28.16 -8.70 -32.73
C ARG A 124 28.09 -7.84 -31.48
N SER A 125 27.84 -6.56 -31.71
CA SER A 125 27.52 -5.56 -30.69
C SER A 125 26.32 -4.75 -31.15
N PHE A 126 25.63 -4.15 -30.19
CA PHE A 126 24.38 -3.43 -30.42
C PHE A 126 24.40 -2.10 -29.67
N ASP A 127 23.85 -1.06 -30.28
CA ASP A 127 23.57 0.19 -29.57
C ASP A 127 22.20 0.07 -28.91
N ILE A 128 22.13 0.37 -27.61
CA ILE A 128 20.91 0.28 -26.80
C ILE A 128 20.59 1.69 -26.30
N GLU A 129 19.47 2.24 -26.74
CA GLU A 129 19.03 3.58 -26.36
C GLU A 129 18.45 3.60 -24.93
N ALA A 130 18.48 4.76 -24.28
CA ALA A 130 17.79 4.95 -23.01
C ALA A 130 16.29 4.64 -23.13
N GLY A 131 15.76 3.87 -22.19
CA GLY A 131 14.38 3.36 -22.19
C GLY A 131 14.21 1.98 -22.85
N CYS A 132 15.24 1.46 -23.52
CA CYS A 132 15.19 0.13 -24.12
C CYS A 132 15.29 -0.99 -23.08
N VAL A 133 14.49 -2.03 -23.28
CA VAL A 133 14.45 -3.22 -22.42
C VAL A 133 15.60 -4.14 -22.77
N MET A 134 16.37 -4.57 -21.76
CA MET A 134 17.50 -5.49 -21.89
C MET A 134 17.20 -6.89 -21.32
N ALA A 135 16.26 -6.98 -20.37
CA ALA A 135 15.74 -8.25 -19.88
C ALA A 135 14.25 -8.16 -19.54
N VAL A 136 13.53 -9.28 -19.67
CA VAL A 136 12.09 -9.40 -19.40
C VAL A 136 11.84 -10.57 -18.46
N GLY A 137 11.21 -10.30 -17.32
CA GLY A 137 10.75 -11.32 -16.39
C GLY A 137 9.36 -11.86 -16.76
N LYS A 138 8.96 -12.96 -16.11
CA LYS A 138 7.57 -13.45 -16.23
C LYS A 138 6.61 -12.45 -15.60
N MET A 139 5.44 -12.31 -16.21
CA MET A 139 4.36 -11.53 -15.65
C MET A 139 3.85 -12.16 -14.35
N TYR A 140 3.70 -11.35 -13.33
CA TYR A 140 2.95 -11.69 -12.13
C TYR A 140 1.54 -11.13 -12.22
N THR A 141 0.55 -11.88 -11.72
CA THR A 141 -0.86 -11.49 -11.76
C THR A 141 -1.53 -11.94 -10.48
N VAL A 142 -2.27 -11.02 -9.86
CA VAL A 142 -3.10 -11.30 -8.69
C VAL A 142 -4.45 -10.61 -8.87
N ASP A 143 -5.52 -11.22 -8.36
CA ASP A 143 -6.83 -10.59 -8.31
C ASP A 143 -7.02 -9.91 -6.95
N ILE A 144 -7.26 -8.60 -6.98
CA ILE A 144 -7.54 -7.79 -5.80
C ILE A 144 -9.05 -7.59 -5.71
N THR A 145 -9.70 -8.25 -4.76
CA THR A 145 -11.11 -7.99 -4.44
C THR A 145 -11.21 -7.12 -3.19
N LYS A 146 -12.02 -6.07 -3.27
CA LYS A 146 -12.36 -5.25 -2.11
C LYS A 146 -13.54 -5.87 -1.38
N ASP A 147 -13.42 -6.03 -0.07
CA ASP A 147 -14.55 -6.40 0.75
C ASP A 147 -15.40 -5.14 0.99
N ILE A 148 -16.69 -5.22 0.68
CA ILE A 148 -17.60 -4.06 0.80
C ILE A 148 -17.96 -3.80 2.27
N ASP A 149 -17.77 -4.80 3.15
CA ASP A 149 -18.01 -4.78 4.59
C ASP A 149 -16.76 -4.39 5.42
N ASP A 150 -15.90 -3.55 4.87
CA ASP A 150 -14.72 -3.03 5.58
C ASP A 150 -15.14 -1.99 6.65
N LEU A 151 -14.42 -1.93 7.78
CA LEU A 151 -14.69 -0.96 8.87
C LEU A 151 -14.68 0.50 8.35
N ALA A 152 -13.91 0.77 7.30
CA ALA A 152 -13.89 2.06 6.61
C ALA A 152 -15.22 2.42 5.90
N ASN A 153 -16.03 1.43 5.51
CA ASN A 153 -17.29 1.58 4.78
C ASN A 153 -18.55 1.13 5.57
N THR A 154 -18.38 0.46 6.71
CA THR A 154 -19.49 -0.11 7.51
C THR A 154 -20.21 0.99 8.32
N PRO A 155 -21.54 0.88 8.57
CA PRO A 155 -22.27 1.74 9.50
C PRO A 155 -21.61 1.75 10.90
N SER A 156 -20.84 2.80 11.11
CA SER A 156 -19.97 3.15 12.23
C SER A 156 -20.15 2.32 13.51
N ILE A 157 -19.11 1.57 13.89
CA ILE A 157 -18.96 1.05 15.27
C ILE A 157 -18.86 2.19 16.29
N PHE A 158 -18.71 3.43 15.81
CA PHE A 158 -18.73 4.64 16.60
C PHE A 158 -20.11 5.28 16.60
N ASN A 159 -20.46 5.91 17.71
CA ASN A 159 -21.61 6.78 17.83
C ASN A 159 -21.14 8.10 18.45
N ILE A 160 -21.21 9.18 17.67
CA ILE A 160 -20.77 10.50 18.11
C ILE A 160 -21.97 11.24 18.68
N THR A 161 -21.88 11.61 19.95
CA THR A 161 -22.97 12.22 20.70
C THR A 161 -22.50 13.49 21.41
N ARG A 162 -23.45 14.35 21.76
CA ARG A 162 -23.19 15.52 22.59
C ARG A 162 -23.02 15.08 24.04
N ASN A 163 -21.98 15.57 24.71
CA ASN A 163 -21.87 15.42 26.16
C ASN A 163 -22.97 16.23 26.87
N PRO A 164 -23.78 15.62 27.76
CA PRO A 164 -24.81 16.35 28.50
C PRO A 164 -24.25 17.36 29.52
N ASP A 165 -23.00 17.20 29.97
CA ASP A 165 -22.34 18.12 30.90
C ASP A 165 -21.82 19.36 30.14
N PRO A 166 -22.38 20.56 30.39
CA PRO A 166 -21.97 21.78 29.71
C PRO A 166 -20.59 22.30 30.15
N SER A 167 -20.05 21.79 31.27
CA SER A 167 -18.72 22.18 31.77
C SER A 167 -17.58 21.36 31.14
N CYS A 168 -17.91 20.24 30.49
CA CYS A 168 -16.94 19.39 29.83
C CYS A 168 -16.32 20.10 28.62
N LYS A 169 -14.99 20.13 28.57
CA LYS A 169 -14.21 20.77 27.50
C LYS A 169 -13.43 19.78 26.64
N GLN A 170 -13.45 18.50 27.01
CA GLN A 170 -12.66 17.45 26.38
C GLN A 170 -13.58 16.45 25.67
N MET A 171 -13.06 15.83 24.62
CA MET A 171 -13.69 14.64 24.04
C MET A 171 -13.53 13.47 25.02
N LEU A 172 -14.61 12.72 25.25
CA LEU A 172 -14.60 11.50 26.05
C LEU A 172 -14.99 10.30 25.20
N VAL A 173 -14.46 9.13 25.54
CA VAL A 173 -14.72 7.86 24.84
C VAL A 173 -15.27 6.85 25.84
N ASP A 174 -16.32 6.14 25.45
CA ASP A 174 -17.03 5.17 26.30
C ASP A 174 -17.24 3.86 25.53
N MET A 175 -16.67 2.79 26.06
CA MET A 175 -16.62 1.44 25.47
C MET A 175 -17.65 0.47 26.07
N SER A 176 -18.38 0.89 27.11
CA SER A 176 -19.29 0.02 27.88
C SER A 176 -20.55 -0.41 27.10
N GLN A 177 -20.78 0.20 25.95
CA GLN A 177 -21.98 0.01 25.15
C GLN A 177 -21.70 -0.87 23.94
N ARG A 178 -22.77 -1.25 23.22
CA ARG A 178 -22.68 -2.03 21.98
C ARG A 178 -21.76 -1.38 20.93
N LYS A 179 -21.70 -0.05 20.90
CA LYS A 179 -20.85 0.78 20.02
C LYS A 179 -19.93 1.66 20.87
N ILE A 180 -18.79 2.05 20.32
CA ILE A 180 -17.90 3.04 20.95
C ILE A 180 -18.59 4.40 20.92
N ILE A 181 -18.85 5.01 22.07
CA ILE A 181 -19.49 6.32 22.14
C ILE A 181 -18.42 7.40 22.27
N ILE A 182 -18.39 8.32 21.31
CA ILE A 182 -17.54 9.52 21.35
C ILE A 182 -18.42 10.68 21.81
N LYS A 183 -18.15 11.22 23.00
CA LYS A 183 -18.90 12.34 23.59
C LYS A 183 -18.12 13.63 23.36
N LEU A 184 -18.67 14.54 22.56
CA LEU A 184 -18.06 15.83 22.25
C LEU A 184 -18.66 16.95 23.11
N PRO A 185 -17.87 17.97 23.49
CA PRO A 185 -18.40 19.22 24.04
C PRO A 185 -19.47 19.84 23.13
N MET A 186 -20.37 20.63 23.71
CA MET A 186 -21.56 21.12 23.00
C MET A 186 -21.23 21.85 21.69
N ASN A 187 -20.28 22.79 21.71
CA ASN A 187 -19.91 23.55 20.52
C ASN A 187 -19.25 22.65 19.46
N ASP A 188 -18.34 21.77 19.88
CA ASP A 188 -17.63 20.85 18.99
C ASP A 188 -18.58 19.86 18.32
N PHE A 189 -19.59 19.38 19.05
CA PHE A 189 -20.63 18.52 18.50
C PHE A 189 -21.43 19.21 17.37
N TYR A 190 -21.77 20.49 17.53
CA TYR A 190 -22.46 21.23 16.46
C TYR A 190 -21.55 21.48 15.26
N SER A 191 -20.28 21.82 15.49
CA SER A 191 -19.27 21.92 14.43
C SER A 191 -19.10 20.59 13.68
N TYR A 192 -18.98 19.48 14.40
CA TYR A 192 -18.93 18.14 13.84
C TYR A 192 -20.17 17.86 12.98
N LYS A 193 -21.37 18.14 13.50
CA LYS A 193 -22.63 17.88 12.78
C LYS A 193 -22.73 18.70 11.49
N ALA A 194 -22.32 19.97 11.53
CA ALA A 194 -22.30 20.84 10.36
C ALA A 194 -21.32 20.34 9.28
N LEU A 195 -20.15 19.83 9.69
CA LEU A 195 -19.17 19.27 8.75
C LEU A 195 -19.54 17.86 8.26
N SER A 196 -20.27 17.08 9.06
CA SER A 196 -20.60 15.68 8.73
C SER A 196 -21.50 15.52 7.50
N THR A 197 -22.17 16.61 7.08
CA THR A 197 -22.96 16.61 5.84
C THR A 197 -22.11 16.79 4.58
N THR A 198 -20.82 17.11 4.73
CA THR A 198 -19.89 17.36 3.62
C THR A 198 -18.98 16.13 3.43
N PRO A 199 -19.13 15.35 2.35
CA PRO A 199 -18.35 14.12 2.17
C PRO A 199 -16.84 14.33 2.18
N GLN A 200 -16.35 15.46 1.64
CA GLN A 200 -14.92 15.75 1.63
C GLN A 200 -14.36 16.06 3.03
N ALA A 201 -15.20 16.50 3.97
CA ALA A 201 -14.80 16.76 5.35
C ALA A 201 -14.68 15.48 6.19
N GLN A 202 -15.11 14.32 5.68
CA GLN A 202 -15.10 13.06 6.41
C GLN A 202 -13.70 12.67 6.89
N ALA A 203 -12.67 12.90 6.07
CA ALA A 203 -11.28 12.62 6.43
C ALA A 203 -10.86 13.44 7.67
N ILE A 204 -11.20 14.75 7.70
CA ILE A 204 -10.93 15.62 8.85
C ILE A 204 -11.66 15.14 10.09
N LEU A 205 -12.94 14.83 9.96
CA LEU A 205 -13.74 14.37 11.09
C LEU A 205 -13.18 13.05 11.65
N ASN A 206 -12.83 12.10 10.77
CA ASN A 206 -12.20 10.86 11.17
C ASN A 206 -10.86 11.09 11.88
N SER A 207 -10.01 11.99 11.36
CA SER A 207 -8.74 12.35 11.99
C SER A 207 -8.90 13.03 13.36
N LEU A 208 -9.92 13.87 13.53
CA LEU A 208 -10.16 14.61 14.78
C LEU A 208 -10.87 13.78 15.85
N THR A 209 -11.74 12.85 15.46
CA THR A 209 -12.60 12.12 16.42
C THR A 209 -12.31 10.63 16.44
N VAL A 210 -12.34 9.97 15.28
CA VAL A 210 -12.32 8.49 15.21
C VAL A 210 -10.93 7.95 15.50
N VAL A 211 -9.88 8.54 14.92
CA VAL A 211 -8.50 8.10 15.14
C VAL A 211 -8.10 8.21 16.62
N PRO A 212 -8.29 9.35 17.33
CA PRO A 212 -7.94 9.40 18.75
C PRO A 212 -8.81 8.47 19.61
N ALA A 213 -10.08 8.29 19.25
CA ALA A 213 -10.94 7.33 19.95
C ALA A 213 -10.47 5.89 19.78
N LEU A 214 -10.01 5.50 18.59
CA LEU A 214 -9.40 4.21 18.36
C LEU A 214 -8.10 4.03 19.11
N VAL A 215 -7.22 5.04 19.14
CA VAL A 215 -5.99 4.97 19.94
C VAL A 215 -6.34 4.70 21.39
N TYR A 216 -7.28 5.46 21.96
CA TYR A 216 -7.75 5.24 23.33
C TYR A 216 -8.29 3.82 23.54
N VAL A 217 -9.18 3.34 22.67
CA VAL A 217 -9.78 1.99 22.75
C VAL A 217 -8.72 0.89 22.69
N LEU A 218 -7.74 1.02 21.79
CA LEU A 218 -6.66 0.04 21.66
C LEU A 218 -5.75 0.05 22.89
N GLU A 219 -5.43 1.23 23.43
CA GLU A 219 -4.65 1.36 24.67
C GLU A 219 -5.36 0.75 25.89
N GLU A 220 -6.67 0.96 26.03
CA GLU A 220 -7.48 0.31 27.07
C GLU A 220 -7.45 -1.22 26.91
N LEU A 221 -7.54 -1.74 25.69
CA LEU A 221 -7.42 -3.17 25.42
C LEU A 221 -6.04 -3.72 25.78
N ARG A 222 -4.96 -2.98 25.48
CA ARG A 222 -3.58 -3.38 25.87
C ARG A 222 -3.42 -3.46 27.38
N ALA A 223 -4.09 -2.60 28.14
CA ALA A 223 -4.08 -2.65 29.60
C ALA A 223 -4.85 -3.84 30.19
N MET A 224 -5.70 -4.50 29.39
CA MET A 224 -6.46 -5.69 29.76
C MET A 224 -5.71 -6.97 29.39
N SER A 225 -5.87 -8.02 30.19
CA SER A 225 -5.44 -9.37 29.83
C SER A 225 -6.27 -9.93 28.66
N PRO A 226 -5.76 -10.92 27.90
CA PRO A 226 -6.52 -11.55 26.81
C PRO A 226 -7.92 -12.04 27.23
N GLN A 227 -8.05 -12.58 28.45
CA GLN A 227 -9.33 -13.05 28.98
C GLN A 227 -10.33 -11.90 29.19
N GLU A 228 -9.87 -10.77 29.75
CA GLU A 228 -10.69 -9.57 29.95
C GLU A 228 -11.08 -8.92 28.61
N ARG A 229 -10.22 -8.99 27.58
CA ARG A 229 -10.57 -8.53 26.23
C ARG A 229 -11.76 -9.33 25.68
N SER A 230 -11.72 -10.66 25.81
CA SER A 230 -12.78 -11.55 25.34
C SER A 230 -14.13 -11.32 26.03
N GLU A 231 -14.18 -10.69 27.21
CA GLU A 231 -15.45 -10.28 27.84
C GLU A 231 -16.23 -9.25 26.99
N ASN A 232 -15.51 -8.47 26.17
CA ASN A 232 -16.13 -7.53 25.23
C ASN A 232 -16.66 -8.20 23.96
N SER A 233 -16.49 -9.51 23.81
CA SER A 233 -16.84 -10.26 22.60
C SER A 233 -18.30 -10.15 22.19
N ASP A 234 -19.23 -9.83 23.09
CA ASP A 234 -20.63 -9.61 22.77
C ASP A 234 -20.95 -8.24 22.18
N THR A 235 -20.06 -7.26 22.35
CA THR A 235 -20.23 -5.92 21.81
C THR A 235 -20.03 -5.91 20.29
N LEU A 236 -20.72 -5.00 19.59
CA LEU A 236 -20.57 -4.90 18.13
C LEU A 236 -19.19 -4.35 17.77
N TRP A 237 -18.70 -3.36 18.53
CA TRP A 237 -17.43 -2.72 18.24
C TRP A 237 -16.25 -3.71 18.34
N TYR A 238 -16.24 -4.59 19.36
CA TYR A 238 -15.18 -5.59 19.52
C TYR A 238 -15.20 -6.58 18.36
N LYS A 239 -16.37 -7.19 18.05
CA LYS A 239 -16.49 -8.15 16.92
C LYS A 239 -15.96 -7.60 15.60
N VAL A 240 -16.30 -6.35 15.28
CA VAL A 240 -15.86 -5.72 14.03
C VAL A 240 -14.38 -5.37 14.09
N LEU A 241 -13.88 -4.85 15.22
CA LEU A 241 -12.46 -4.52 15.39
C LEU A 241 -11.58 -5.78 15.32
N SER A 242 -11.92 -6.84 16.06
CA SER A 242 -11.18 -8.11 16.05
C SER A 242 -11.19 -8.73 14.65
N LYS A 243 -12.34 -8.72 13.95
CA LYS A 243 -12.42 -9.19 12.56
C LYS A 243 -11.52 -8.36 11.65
N ALA A 244 -11.56 -7.03 11.74
CA ALA A 244 -10.72 -6.15 10.92
C ALA A 244 -9.23 -6.38 11.19
N LEU A 245 -8.80 -6.45 12.45
CA LEU A 245 -7.41 -6.73 12.82
C LEU A 245 -6.94 -8.08 12.28
N LEU A 246 -7.73 -9.14 12.45
CA LEU A 246 -7.36 -10.47 11.99
C LEU A 246 -7.28 -10.55 10.46
N THR A 247 -8.26 -9.98 9.76
CA THR A 247 -8.39 -10.14 8.30
C THR A 247 -7.54 -9.16 7.49
N GLN A 248 -7.31 -7.95 8.00
CA GLN A 248 -6.63 -6.88 7.26
C GLN A 248 -5.21 -6.63 7.77
N PHE A 249 -4.92 -6.99 9.02
CA PHE A 249 -3.65 -6.70 9.68
C PHE A 249 -2.88 -7.94 10.16
N ASP A 250 -3.42 -9.15 9.93
CA ASP A 250 -2.86 -10.42 10.42
C ASP A 250 -2.56 -10.35 11.93
N CYS A 251 -3.46 -9.72 12.67
CA CYS A 251 -3.31 -9.43 14.09
C CYS A 251 -4.49 -9.99 14.85
N ASP A 252 -4.22 -10.94 15.75
CA ASP A 252 -5.19 -11.36 16.74
C ASP A 252 -5.14 -10.42 17.95
N ILE A 253 -6.30 -9.89 18.32
CA ILE A 253 -6.44 -8.95 19.45
C ILE A 253 -6.24 -9.65 20.80
N GLU A 254 -6.35 -10.98 20.82
CA GLU A 254 -6.20 -11.82 22.02
C GLU A 254 -4.76 -12.35 22.18
N ASP A 255 -3.88 -12.13 21.19
CA ASP A 255 -2.46 -12.46 21.28
C ASP A 255 -1.67 -11.38 22.06
N GLU A 256 -0.65 -11.79 22.81
CA GLU A 256 0.30 -10.89 23.47
C GLU A 256 1.06 -10.03 22.45
N ALA A 257 1.23 -10.50 21.21
CA ALA A 257 1.85 -9.72 20.14
C ALA A 257 1.11 -8.39 19.87
N PHE A 258 -0.21 -8.32 20.10
CA PHE A 258 -1.02 -7.11 19.99
C PHE A 258 -0.46 -5.95 20.84
N ASP A 259 0.09 -6.26 22.01
CA ASP A 259 0.52 -5.26 22.99
C ASP A 259 1.80 -4.52 22.57
N THR A 260 2.54 -5.09 21.62
CA THR A 260 3.77 -4.51 21.08
C THR A 260 3.52 -3.54 19.93
N LEU A 261 2.28 -3.45 19.43
CA LEU A 261 1.94 -2.65 18.27
C LEU A 261 1.89 -1.15 18.57
N ASN A 262 2.27 -0.35 17.58
CA ASN A 262 2.10 1.10 17.63
C ASN A 262 0.65 1.47 17.29
N PHE A 263 -0.18 1.75 18.30
CA PHE A 263 -1.59 2.05 18.10
C PHE A 263 -1.88 3.38 17.42
N MET A 264 -0.95 4.34 17.45
CA MET A 264 -1.09 5.56 16.65
C MET A 264 -1.03 5.26 15.14
N ILE A 265 -0.16 4.32 14.74
CA ILE A 265 -0.08 3.86 13.35
C ILE A 265 -1.29 2.98 13.02
N LEU A 266 -1.62 2.01 13.90
CA LEU A 266 -2.70 1.06 13.68
C LEU A 266 -4.07 1.76 13.57
N ALA A 267 -4.37 2.72 14.44
CA ALA A 267 -5.63 3.46 14.43
C ALA A 267 -5.85 4.25 13.14
N GLN A 268 -4.78 4.84 12.59
CA GLN A 268 -4.85 5.52 11.29
C GLN A 268 -5.12 4.54 10.16
N LYS A 269 -4.39 3.43 10.11
CA LYS A 269 -4.59 2.40 9.09
C LYS A 269 -5.98 1.75 9.16
N LEU A 270 -6.53 1.54 10.36
CA LEU A 270 -7.88 1.01 10.58
C LEU A 270 -8.99 1.90 9.98
N ILE A 271 -8.70 3.18 9.74
CA ILE A 271 -9.61 4.15 9.11
C ILE A 271 -9.06 4.62 7.75
N ASN A 272 -8.18 3.82 7.12
CA ASN A 272 -7.63 4.07 5.79
C ASN A 272 -6.85 5.40 5.67
N ASP A 273 -6.01 5.69 6.67
CA ASP A 273 -5.04 6.80 6.71
C ASP A 273 -5.65 8.18 6.37
N PRO A 274 -6.64 8.64 7.16
CA PRO A 274 -7.43 9.83 6.81
C PRO A 274 -6.63 11.15 6.87
N LEU A 275 -5.43 11.14 7.46
CA LEU A 275 -4.65 12.35 7.75
C LEU A 275 -4.23 13.10 6.48
N SER A 276 -3.73 12.41 5.45
CA SER A 276 -3.29 13.04 4.21
C SER A 276 -4.45 13.68 3.45
N ASP A 277 -5.58 12.96 3.37
CA ASP A 277 -6.80 13.46 2.74
C ASP A 277 -7.39 14.64 3.54
N ALA A 278 -7.24 14.64 4.88
CA ALA A 278 -7.63 15.76 5.74
C ALA A 278 -6.80 17.03 5.46
N PHE A 279 -5.46 16.92 5.36
CA PHE A 279 -4.61 18.06 5.02
C PHE A 279 -4.88 18.57 3.60
N ALA A 280 -5.07 17.68 2.63
CA ALA A 280 -5.41 18.06 1.26
C ALA A 280 -6.74 18.82 1.18
N PHE A 281 -7.75 18.44 1.97
CA PHE A 281 -8.99 19.20 2.07
C PHE A 281 -8.78 20.59 2.67
N MET A 282 -7.98 20.70 3.73
CA MET A 282 -7.71 22.00 4.35
C MET A 282 -6.98 22.93 3.38
N THR A 283 -5.90 22.49 2.74
CA THR A 283 -5.12 23.33 1.81
C THR A 283 -5.95 23.78 0.60
N SER A 284 -6.77 22.89 0.03
CA SER A 284 -7.69 23.24 -1.06
C SER A 284 -8.78 24.22 -0.63
N SER A 285 -9.28 24.12 0.61
CA SER A 285 -10.30 25.02 1.15
C SER A 285 -9.76 26.40 1.51
N PHE A 286 -8.47 26.50 1.87
CA PHE A 286 -7.81 27.76 2.22
C PHE A 286 -7.07 28.43 1.04
N GLY A 287 -7.10 27.84 -0.16
CA GLY A 287 -6.45 28.40 -1.36
C GLY A 287 -4.92 28.44 -1.26
N VAL A 288 -4.32 27.64 -0.37
CA VAL A 288 -2.87 27.57 -0.20
C VAL A 288 -2.35 26.55 -1.21
N ALA A 289 -1.80 27.04 -2.33
CA ALA A 289 -1.00 26.21 -3.23
C ALA A 289 0.16 25.62 -2.42
N GLY A 290 0.33 24.30 -2.47
CA GLY A 290 1.31 23.58 -1.67
C GLY A 290 2.70 24.19 -1.79
N GLY A 291 3.39 24.32 -0.66
CA GLY A 291 4.82 24.53 -0.66
C GLY A 291 5.47 23.23 -1.11
N ASP A 292 6.06 23.25 -2.31
CA ASP A 292 6.96 22.20 -2.74
C ASP A 292 8.25 22.31 -1.90
N GLU A 293 8.57 21.26 -1.15
CA GLU A 293 9.95 20.92 -0.79
C GLU A 293 10.48 19.83 -1.74
#